data_AF-A0A349Z2B2-F1
#
_entry.id   AF-A0A349Z2B2-F1
#
_cell.length_a   1.000
_cell.length_b   1.000
_cell.length_c   1.000
_cell.angle_alpha   90.00
_cell.angle_beta   90.00
_cell.angle_gamma   90.00
#
_symmetry.space_group_name_H-M   'P 1'
#
loop_
_entity.id
_entity.type
_entity.pdbx_description
1 polymer ?
#
loop_
_entity_poly.entity_id
_entity_poly.type
_entity_poly.pdbx_seq_one_letter_code
_entity_poly.pdbx_strand_id
1 'polypeptide(L)'
;MDIEKIFAERFKTGVTRRSDEFKAGYMASLKFESNGERIINPYRIGTAQADAFWAGAFERRFVDYPIHGDLHSLSDMQMMVDMYEKLQGAPNEA
;
A
#
# COMPACT_ATOMS: atom_id res chain seq x y z
N MET A 1 -6.89 9.37 13.28
CA MET A 1 -5.80 8.39 13.39
C MET A 1 -4.50 9.15 13.49
N ASP A 2 -3.61 8.80 14.43
CA ASP A 2 -2.27 9.42 14.50
C ASP A 2 -1.31 8.62 13.61
N ILE A 3 -1.21 9.06 12.36
CA ILE A 3 -0.47 8.39 11.29
C ILE A 3 1.01 8.26 11.64
N GLU A 4 1.60 9.34 12.15
CA GLU A 4 3.04 9.40 12.45
C GLU A 4 3.39 8.48 13.61
N LYS A 5 2.54 8.42 14.63
CA LYS A 5 2.73 7.50 15.74
C LYS A 5 2.67 6.04 15.31
N ILE A 6 1.66 5.64 14.54
CA ILE A 6 1.51 4.25 14.05
C ILE A 6 2.70 3.86 13.16
N PHE A 7 3.11 4.76 12.27
CA PHE A 7 4.27 4.54 11.42
C PHE A 7 5.56 4.39 12.24
N ALA A 8 5.79 5.28 13.21
CA ALA A 8 6.96 5.23 14.08
C ALA A 8 6.99 3.97 14.97
N GLU A 9 5.83 3.52 15.47
CA GLU A 9 5.71 2.28 16.23
C GLU A 9 6.02 1.05 15.36
N ARG A 10 5.51 1.00 14.12
CA ARG A 10 5.77 -0.11 13.18
C ARG A 10 7.23 -0.21 12.77
N PHE A 11 7.89 0.93 12.52
CA PHE A 11 9.26 0.99 12.01
C PHE A 11 10.29 1.37 13.07
N LYS A 12 9.96 1.24 14.35
CA LYS A 12 10.89 1.49 15.45
C LYS A 12 12.18 0.69 15.26
N THR A 13 13.32 1.36 15.49
CA THR A 13 14.67 0.85 15.25
C THR A 13 14.87 -0.58 15.78
N GLY A 14 15.33 -1.48 14.90
CA GLY A 14 15.73 -2.85 15.24
C GLY A 14 14.73 -3.96 14.86
N VAL A 15 13.50 -3.62 14.46
CA VAL A 15 12.44 -4.62 14.21
C VAL A 15 12.36 -5.07 12.75
N THR A 16 12.58 -4.18 11.77
CA THR A 16 12.48 -4.57 10.35
C THR A 16 13.28 -3.65 9.44
N ARG A 17 14.33 -4.18 8.79
CA ARG A 17 15.06 -3.44 7.74
C ARG A 17 14.22 -3.45 6.46
N ARG A 18 13.34 -2.47 6.30
CA ARG A 18 12.56 -2.24 5.07
C ARG A 18 13.15 -1.08 4.28
N SER A 19 13.05 -1.16 2.96
CA SER A 19 13.50 -0.09 2.06
C SER A 19 12.63 1.17 2.24
N ASP A 20 13.12 2.30 1.76
CA ASP A 20 12.39 3.56 1.90
C ASP A 20 11.15 3.60 1.00
N GLU A 21 11.18 2.92 -0.13
CA GLU A 21 10.03 2.74 -1.03
C GLU A 21 8.90 1.97 -0.33
N PHE A 22 9.24 0.89 0.38
CA PHE A 22 8.27 0.11 1.15
C PHE A 22 7.61 0.97 2.23
N LYS A 23 8.40 1.74 2.96
CA LYS A 23 7.90 2.67 3.97
C LYS A 23 6.98 3.73 3.36
N ALA A 24 7.34 4.27 2.18
CA ALA A 24 6.52 5.24 1.47
C ALA A 24 5.15 4.65 1.09
N GLY A 25 5.11 3.40 0.62
CA GLY A 25 3.87 2.68 0.34
C GLY A 25 3.00 2.47 1.58
N TYR A 26 3.62 2.05 2.69
CA TYR A 26 2.94 1.86 3.97
C TYR A 26 2.32 3.18 4.49
N MET A 27 3.06 4.28 4.36
CA MET A 27 2.59 5.62 4.71
C MET A 27 1.44 6.09 3.80
N ALA A 28 1.52 5.83 2.50
CA ALA A 28 0.46 6.19 1.57
C ALA A 28 -0.87 5.47 1.90
N SER A 29 -0.77 4.20 2.32
CA SER A 29 -1.93 3.42 2.79
C SER A 29 -2.54 4.00 4.08
N LEU A 30 -1.71 4.40 5.04
CA LEU A 30 -2.18 5.09 6.26
C LEU A 30 -2.89 6.41 5.95
N LYS A 31 -2.38 7.19 5.00
CA LYS A 31 -3.02 8.44 4.57
C LYS A 31 -4.37 8.15 3.92
N PHE A 32 -4.42 7.23 2.96
CA PHE A 32 -5.67 6.79 2.33
C PHE A 32 -6.74 6.40 3.37
N GLU A 33 -6.38 5.60 4.37
CA GLU A 33 -7.31 5.23 5.44
C GLU A 33 -7.71 6.41 6.33
N SER A 34 -6.77 7.32 6.63
CA SER A 34 -7.04 8.44 7.53
C SER A 34 -7.89 9.55 6.91
N ASN A 35 -7.70 9.85 5.62
CA ASN A 35 -8.27 11.03 4.98
C ASN A 35 -8.74 10.81 3.53
N GLY A 36 -8.66 9.58 3.00
CA GLY A 36 -9.04 9.25 1.62
C GLY A 36 -8.04 9.69 0.56
N GLU A 37 -6.82 10.12 0.93
CA GLU A 37 -5.78 10.53 -0.01
C GLU A 37 -5.40 9.37 -0.94
N ARG A 38 -5.51 9.59 -2.26
CA ARG A 38 -5.23 8.55 -3.25
C ARG A 38 -3.79 8.07 -3.14
N ILE A 39 -3.61 6.76 -3.21
CA ILE A 39 -2.28 6.14 -3.25
C ILE A 39 -1.72 6.27 -4.67
N ILE A 40 -0.66 7.07 -4.82
CA ILE A 40 0.05 7.25 -6.08
C ILE A 40 1.46 6.69 -5.91
N ASN A 41 1.81 5.68 -6.70
CA ASN A 41 3.17 5.15 -6.72
C ASN A 41 4.06 6.07 -7.57
N PRO A 42 5.11 6.68 -7.01
CA PRO A 42 5.99 7.60 -7.74
C PRO A 42 7.02 6.88 -8.62
N TYR A 43 7.16 5.56 -8.47
CA TYR A 43 8.17 4.78 -9.17
C TYR A 43 7.62 4.22 -10.48
N ARG A 44 8.50 4.09 -11.48
CA ARG A 44 8.16 3.50 -12.77
C ARG A 44 7.69 2.06 -12.60
N ILE A 45 6.57 1.71 -13.22
CA ILE A 45 6.02 0.35 -13.22
C ILE A 45 7.06 -0.65 -13.77
N GLY A 46 7.12 -1.84 -13.14
CA GLY A 46 8.06 -2.90 -13.51
C GLY A 46 9.47 -2.73 -12.92
N THR A 47 9.64 -1.82 -11.96
CA THR A 47 10.90 -1.65 -11.21
C THR A 47 10.78 -2.22 -9.80
N ALA A 48 11.90 -2.68 -9.25
CA ALA A 48 11.94 -3.19 -7.87
C ALA A 48 11.47 -2.15 -6.84
N GLN A 49 11.68 -0.86 -7.12
CA GLN A 49 11.17 0.24 -6.31
C GLN A 49 9.65 0.33 -6.32
N ALA A 50 9.03 0.19 -7.50
CA ALA A 50 7.58 0.18 -7.63
C ALA A 50 6.96 -1.03 -6.91
N ASP A 51 7.58 -2.20 -7.03
CA ASP A 51 7.14 -3.41 -6.34
C ASP A 51 7.26 -3.27 -4.82
N ALA A 52 8.37 -2.70 -4.33
CA ALA A 52 8.57 -2.44 -2.91
C ALA A 52 7.53 -1.46 -2.35
N PHE A 53 7.20 -0.39 -3.09
CA PHE A 53 6.14 0.55 -2.71
C PHE A 53 4.79 -0.15 -2.59
N TRP A 54 4.38 -0.91 -3.61
CA TRP A 54 3.11 -1.61 -3.57
C TRP A 54 3.08 -2.63 -2.44
N ALA A 55 4.15 -3.41 -2.23
CA ALA A 55 4.26 -4.34 -1.11
C ALA A 55 4.04 -3.66 0.25
N GLY A 56 4.57 -2.45 0.44
CA GLY A 56 4.34 -1.65 1.65
C GLY A 56 2.89 -1.21 1.83
N ALA A 57 2.26 -0.73 0.75
CA ALA A 57 0.86 -0.31 0.76
C ALA A 57 -0.08 -1.49 1.05
N PHE A 58 0.21 -2.66 0.47
CA PHE A 58 -0.53 -3.89 0.69
C PHE A 58 -0.37 -4.42 2.12
N GLU A 59 0.87 -4.50 2.65
CA GLU A 59 1.12 -5.04 3.99
C GLU A 59 0.31 -4.27 5.05
N ARG A 60 0.19 -2.94 4.93
CA ARG A 60 -0.64 -2.16 5.85
C ARG A 60 -2.12 -2.56 5.80
N ARG A 61 -2.66 -2.79 4.60
CA ARG A 61 -4.07 -3.12 4.41
C ARG A 61 -4.41 -4.53 4.90
N PHE A 62 -3.46 -5.47 4.83
CA PHE A 62 -3.65 -6.83 5.34
C PHE A 62 -3.46 -6.97 6.85
N VAL A 63 -2.64 -6.13 7.49
CA VAL A 63 -2.37 -6.21 8.94
C VAL A 63 -3.51 -5.66 9.79
N ASP A 64 -4.32 -4.75 9.25
CA ASP A 64 -5.43 -4.09 9.97
C ASP A 64 -6.82 -4.68 9.65
N TYR A 65 -6.87 -5.67 8.76
CA TYR A 65 -8.01 -6.59 8.70
C TYR A 65 -7.81 -7.67 9.75
N PRO A 66 -8.51 -7.63 10.91
CA PRO A 66 -8.65 -8.85 11.69
C PRO A 66 -9.24 -9.90 10.75
N ILE A 67 -8.75 -11.13 10.88
CA ILE A 67 -9.28 -12.31 10.19
C ILE A 67 -10.67 -12.61 10.78
N HIS A 68 -11.61 -11.68 10.65
CA HIS A 68 -13.03 -11.87 10.87
C HIS A 68 -13.60 -12.04 9.47
N GLY A 69 -13.94 -13.30 9.18
CA GLY A 69 -14.32 -13.78 7.86
C GLY A 69 -15.64 -13.23 7.36
N ASP A 70 -15.68 -11.95 7.03
CA ASP A 70 -16.75 -11.34 6.24
C ASP A 70 -16.29 -11.14 4.79
N LEU A 71 -17.21 -11.45 3.87
CA LEU A 71 -17.05 -11.47 2.41
C LEU A 71 -16.59 -10.15 1.76
N HIS A 72 -16.33 -9.09 2.53
CA HIS A 72 -15.76 -7.82 2.07
C HIS A 72 -14.31 -7.94 1.56
N SER A 73 -13.58 -9.01 1.94
CA SER A 73 -12.19 -9.23 1.50
C SER A 73 -12.06 -9.56 0.00
N LEU A 74 -13.09 -10.18 -0.60
CA LEU A 74 -13.08 -10.51 -2.03
C LEU A 74 -13.41 -9.30 -2.91
N SER A 75 -14.31 -8.41 -2.47
CA SER A 75 -14.56 -7.15 -3.17
C SER A 75 -13.37 -6.19 -3.06
N ASP A 76 -12.68 -6.19 -1.92
CA ASP A 76 -11.45 -5.43 -1.73
C ASP A 76 -10.31 -5.99 -2.59
N MET A 77 -10.13 -7.32 -2.64
CA MET A 77 -9.15 -7.92 -3.56
C MET A 77 -9.50 -7.68 -5.02
N GLN A 78 -10.79 -7.76 -5.42
CA GLN A 78 -11.21 -7.45 -6.78
C GLN A 78 -11.00 -5.98 -7.12
N MET A 79 -11.30 -5.05 -6.21
CA MET A 79 -11.00 -3.62 -6.39
C MET A 79 -9.49 -3.39 -6.56
N MET A 80 -8.64 -4.15 -5.85
CA MET A 80 -7.19 -4.04 -5.98
C MET A 80 -6.66 -4.67 -7.26
N VAL A 81 -7.23 -5.80 -7.72
CA VAL A 81 -6.95 -6.38 -9.04
C VAL A 81 -7.38 -5.40 -10.13
N ASP A 82 -8.59 -4.86 -10.06
CA ASP A 82 -9.10 -3.88 -11.02
C ASP A 82 -8.25 -2.58 -11.02
N MET A 83 -7.78 -2.14 -9.86
CA MET A 83 -6.89 -0.98 -9.76
C MET A 83 -5.52 -1.28 -10.37
N TYR A 84 -4.96 -2.46 -10.08
CA TYR A 84 -3.67 -2.89 -10.62
C TYR A 84 -3.75 -3.12 -12.14
N GLU A 85 -4.82 -3.74 -12.63
CA GLU A 85 -5.10 -3.93 -14.06
C GLU A 85 -5.35 -2.60 -14.77
N LYS A 86 -6.05 -1.63 -14.15
CA LYS A 86 -6.18 -0.27 -14.71
C LYS A 86 -4.85 0.48 -14.76
N LEU A 87 -3.97 0.25 -13.78
CA LEU A 87 -2.63 0.84 -13.76
C LEU A 87 -1.67 0.16 -14.75
N GLN A 88 -1.89 -1.12 -15.06
CA GLN A 88 -1.14 -1.86 -16.09
C GLN A 88 -1.70 -1.65 -17.51
N GLY A 89 -3.00 -1.35 -17.62
CA GLY A 89 -3.74 -1.18 -18.87
C GLY A 89 -3.76 0.25 -19.42
N ALA A 90 -3.05 1.21 -18.81
CA ALA A 90 -2.79 2.49 -19.47
C ALA A 90 -1.67 2.29 -20.50
N PRO A 91 -1.94 2.28 -21.81
CA PRO A 91 -0.87 2.38 -22.78
C PRO A 91 -0.10 3.69 -22.49
N ASN A 92 1.23 3.58 -22.44
CA ASN A 92 2.09 4.73 -22.71
C ASN A 92 1.78 5.18 -24.15
N GLU A 93 0.76 6.02 -24.31
CA GLU A 93 0.60 6.76 -25.55
C GLU A 93 1.70 7.82 -25.59
N ALA A 94 2.67 7.54 -26.45
CA ALA A 94 3.72 8.43 -26.92
C ALA A 94 3.15 9.56 -27.81
#